data_AF-A0A849ACN6-F1
#
_entry.id   AF-A0A849ACN6-F1
#
_cell.length_a   1.000
_cell.length_b   1.000
_cell.length_c   1.000
_cell.angle_alpha   90.00
_cell.angle_beta   90.00
_cell.angle_gamma   90.00
#
_symmetry.space_group_name_H-M   'P 1'
#
loop_
_entity.id
_entity.type
_entity.pdbx_description
1 polymer ?
#
loop_
_entity_poly.entity_id
_entity_poly.type
_entity_poly.pdbx_seq_one_letter_code
_entity_poly.pdbx_strand_id
1 'polypeptide(L)'
;MFPGDLPAVWGLSLLYTAVVLLIGVGLHPILGRFSTITYAAIFVALNFTTSGGVFPTTLQPAFFGWLHHFWIGAGFVESLRRVLYFPDVSVAGPLAILLGWLVLGVLCIGLAHLVERRRTTAAARLERGRLSARVEEELEEDVAV
;
A
#
# COMPACT_ATOMS: atom_id res chain seq x y z
N MET A 1 4.64 -11.91 27.45
CA MET A 1 5.29 -10.71 26.88
C MET A 1 6.30 -10.27 27.91
N PHE A 2 7.60 -10.34 27.61
CA PHE A 2 8.62 -9.93 28.57
C PHE A 2 8.71 -8.39 28.58
N PRO A 3 8.97 -7.75 29.73
CA PRO A 3 8.88 -6.30 29.89
C PRO A 3 9.82 -5.49 28.99
N GLY A 4 10.85 -6.11 28.40
CA GLY A 4 11.79 -5.46 27.47
C GLY A 4 11.34 -5.40 26.01
N ASP A 5 10.37 -6.22 25.60
CA ASP A 5 10.06 -6.41 24.17
C ASP A 5 8.93 -5.50 23.67
N LEU A 6 8.21 -4.85 24.60
CA LEU A 6 7.08 -3.96 24.33
C LEU A 6 7.41 -2.87 23.29
N PRO A 7 8.52 -2.11 23.41
CA PRO A 7 8.86 -1.08 22.44
C PRO A 7 9.14 -1.65 21.05
N ALA A 8 9.79 -2.82 20.98
CA ALA A 8 10.12 -3.48 19.72
C ALA A 8 8.86 -4.00 19.00
N VAL A 9 7.97 -4.68 19.73
CA VAL A 9 6.67 -5.14 19.21
C VAL A 9 5.83 -3.96 18.73
N TRP A 10 5.80 -2.87 19.50
CA TRP A 10 5.06 -1.67 19.15
C TRP A 10 5.63 -1.01 17.88
N GLY A 11 6.95 -0.85 17.81
CA GLY A 11 7.64 -0.32 16.64
C GLY A 11 7.41 -1.16 15.38
N LEU A 12 7.49 -2.49 15.50
CA LEU A 12 7.19 -3.41 14.38
C LEU A 12 5.73 -3.31 13.93
N SER A 13 4.80 -3.19 14.87
CA SER A 13 3.37 -3.04 14.58
C SER A 13 3.09 -1.73 13.84
N LEU A 14 3.66 -0.61 14.32
CA LEU A 14 3.56 0.68 13.66
C LEU A 14 4.18 0.66 12.27
N LEU A 15 5.36 0.05 12.12
CA LEU A 15 6.02 -0.08 10.82
C LEU A 15 5.11 -0.85 9.86
N TYR A 16 4.62 -2.02 10.25
CA TYR A 16 3.72 -2.84 9.43
C TYR A 16 2.45 -2.06 9.03
N THR A 17 1.80 -1.40 9.99
CA THR A 17 0.61 -0.57 9.73
C THR A 17 0.93 0.57 8.77
N ALA A 18 2.04 1.28 8.95
CA ALA A 18 2.44 2.38 8.09
C ALA A 18 2.63 1.90 6.64
N VAL A 19 3.28 0.76 6.43
CA VAL A 19 3.46 0.19 5.09
C VAL A 19 2.12 -0.13 4.43
N VAL A 20 1.21 -0.83 5.14
CA VAL A 20 -0.11 -1.19 4.59
C VAL A 20 -0.91 0.07 4.25
N LEU A 21 -0.88 1.10 5.10
CA LEU A 21 -1.55 2.37 4.86
C LEU A 21 -0.97 3.10 3.64
N LEU A 22 0.36 3.20 3.53
CA LEU A 22 1.01 3.90 2.42
C LEU A 22 0.67 3.23 1.08
N ILE A 23 0.71 1.89 1.01
CA ILE A 23 0.34 1.16 -0.20
C ILE A 23 -1.16 1.32 -0.47
N GLY A 24 -2.01 1.13 0.54
CA GLY A 24 -3.47 1.23 0.39
C GLY A 24 -3.93 2.62 -0.04
N VAL A 25 -3.36 3.68 0.51
CA VAL A 25 -3.66 5.06 0.11
C VAL A 25 -3.05 5.37 -1.25
N GLY A 26 -1.81 4.97 -1.50
CA GLY A 26 -1.11 5.27 -2.77
C GLY A 26 -1.73 4.58 -3.98
N LEU A 27 -2.25 3.37 -3.82
CA LEU A 27 -2.86 2.62 -4.91
C LEU A 27 -4.33 3.01 -5.16
N HIS A 28 -4.97 3.69 -4.20
CA HIS A 28 -6.41 3.97 -4.26
C HIS A 28 -6.82 4.84 -5.47
N PRO A 29 -6.13 5.95 -5.81
CA PRO A 29 -6.48 6.76 -6.98
C PRO A 29 -6.30 6.02 -8.31
N ILE A 30 -5.47 4.97 -8.33
CA ILE A 30 -5.15 4.16 -9.50
C ILE A 30 -6.21 3.07 -9.68
N LEU A 31 -6.58 2.36 -8.61
CA LEU A 31 -7.54 1.25 -8.65
C LEU A 31 -9.00 1.69 -8.69
N GLY A 32 -9.32 2.88 -8.19
CA GLY A 32 -10.69 3.41 -8.15
C GLY A 32 -11.66 2.45 -7.45
N ARG A 33 -12.76 2.08 -8.12
CA ARG A 33 -13.81 1.20 -7.54
C ARG A 33 -13.37 -0.23 -7.22
N PHE A 34 -12.27 -0.70 -7.80
CA PHE A 34 -11.76 -2.07 -7.56
C PHE A 34 -10.83 -2.17 -6.34
N SER A 35 -10.55 -1.04 -5.67
CA SER A 35 -9.67 -0.97 -4.50
C SER A 35 -10.10 -1.95 -3.41
N THR A 36 -11.39 -1.99 -3.07
CA THR A 36 -11.92 -2.86 -2.01
C THR A 36 -11.65 -4.34 -2.26
N ILE A 37 -11.98 -4.84 -3.46
CA ILE A 37 -11.76 -6.26 -3.81
C ILE A 37 -10.26 -6.56 -3.87
N THR A 38 -9.47 -5.63 -4.41
CA THR A 38 -8.01 -5.78 -4.53
C THR A 38 -7.36 -5.86 -3.15
N TYR A 39 -7.73 -4.98 -2.22
CA TYR A 39 -7.17 -4.96 -0.87
C TYR A 39 -7.64 -6.17 -0.05
N ALA A 40 -8.88 -6.60 -0.21
CA ALA A 40 -9.35 -7.84 0.40
C ALA A 40 -8.55 -9.05 -0.11
N ALA A 41 -8.33 -9.16 -1.42
CA ALA A 41 -7.57 -10.27 -2.00
C ALA A 41 -6.10 -10.25 -1.55
N ILE A 42 -5.44 -9.08 -1.59
CA ILE A 42 -4.00 -8.95 -1.33
C ILE A 42 -3.70 -8.89 0.18
N PHE A 43 -4.30 -7.96 0.91
CA PHE A 43 -3.95 -7.72 2.31
C PHE A 43 -4.67 -8.63 3.29
N VAL A 44 -5.82 -9.20 2.92
CA VAL A 44 -6.54 -10.14 3.78
C VAL A 44 -6.22 -11.56 3.38
N ALA A 45 -6.72 -12.01 2.22
CA ALA A 45 -6.64 -13.41 1.84
C ALA A 45 -5.19 -13.89 1.61
N LEU A 46 -4.45 -13.21 0.73
CA LEU A 46 -3.09 -13.59 0.39
C LEU A 46 -2.11 -13.39 1.55
N ASN A 47 -2.30 -12.34 2.34
CA ASN A 47 -1.48 -12.11 3.52
C ASN A 47 -1.70 -13.20 4.57
N PHE A 48 -2.94 -13.61 4.80
CA PHE A 48 -3.27 -14.65 5.77
C PHE A 48 -2.56 -15.98 5.43
N THR A 49 -2.65 -16.44 4.18
CA THR A 49 -2.00 -17.69 3.76
C THR A 49 -0.48 -17.59 3.81
N THR A 50 0.06 -16.47 3.33
CA THR A 50 1.51 -16.30 3.11
C THR A 50 2.28 -15.89 4.37
N SER A 51 1.62 -15.34 5.38
CA SER A 51 2.29 -14.82 6.59
C SER A 51 3.06 -15.87 7.40
N GLY A 52 2.74 -17.16 7.24
CA GLY A 52 3.34 -18.23 8.06
C GLY A 52 2.96 -18.17 9.54
N GLY A 53 1.89 -17.43 9.88
CA GLY A 53 1.36 -17.32 11.24
C GLY A 53 0.38 -18.44 11.63
N VAL A 54 -0.40 -18.94 10.67
CA VAL A 54 -1.46 -19.94 10.90
C VAL A 54 -0.97 -21.35 10.56
N PHE A 55 -0.31 -21.49 9.41
CA PHE A 55 0.27 -22.75 8.97
C PHE A 55 1.78 -22.60 8.78
N PRO A 56 2.59 -23.57 9.26
CA PRO A 56 4.01 -23.65 8.94
C PRO A 56 4.23 -23.65 7.43
N THR A 57 5.27 -22.97 6.94
CA THR A 57 5.60 -22.87 5.51
C THR A 57 5.84 -24.23 4.85
N THR A 58 6.26 -25.23 5.62
CA THR A 58 6.50 -26.61 5.17
C THR A 58 5.21 -27.40 4.91
N LEU A 59 4.08 -26.99 5.49
CA LEU A 59 2.78 -27.64 5.31
C LEU A 59 1.92 -26.97 4.24
N GLN A 60 2.41 -25.87 3.65
CA GLN A 60 1.70 -25.14 2.61
C GLN A 60 2.17 -25.55 1.22
N PRO A 61 1.31 -25.36 0.18
CA PRO A 61 1.75 -25.47 -1.21
C PRO A 61 3.00 -24.62 -1.47
N ALA A 62 3.94 -25.13 -2.27
CA ALA A 62 5.24 -24.50 -2.53
C ALA A 62 5.14 -23.04 -3.00
N PHE A 63 4.06 -22.68 -3.71
CA PHE A 63 3.77 -21.31 -4.12
C PHE A 63 3.71 -20.32 -2.94
N PHE A 64 2.98 -20.66 -1.88
CA PHE A 64 2.86 -19.80 -0.70
C PHE A 64 4.15 -19.79 0.13
N GLY A 65 4.88 -20.90 0.14
CA GLY A 65 6.23 -20.97 0.73
C GLY A 65 7.22 -20.03 0.03
N TRP A 66 7.19 -19.95 -1.29
CA TRP A 66 8.02 -19.00 -2.05
C TRP A 66 7.60 -17.55 -1.78
N LEU A 67 6.30 -17.27 -1.80
CA LEU A 67 5.78 -15.92 -1.55
C LEU A 67 6.13 -15.43 -0.13
N HIS A 68 6.17 -16.34 0.84
CA HIS A 68 6.55 -16.05 2.23
C HIS A 68 7.93 -15.38 2.35
N HIS A 69 8.88 -15.70 1.47
CA HIS A 69 10.25 -15.16 1.58
C HIS A 69 10.36 -13.65 1.41
N PHE A 70 9.38 -13.02 0.77
CA PHE A 70 9.40 -11.57 0.55
C PHE A 70 8.09 -10.89 0.93
N TRP A 71 7.07 -11.63 1.39
CA TRP A 71 5.78 -11.03 1.71
C TRP A 71 5.85 -10.19 2.98
N ILE A 72 5.17 -9.04 2.96
CA ILE A 72 5.15 -8.12 4.09
C ILE A 72 4.65 -8.76 5.40
N GLY A 73 3.60 -9.58 5.32
CA GLY A 73 3.04 -10.28 6.49
C GLY A 73 4.02 -11.28 7.09
N ALA A 74 4.82 -11.95 6.24
CA ALA A 74 5.85 -12.87 6.68
C ALA A 74 6.98 -12.15 7.41
N GLY A 75 7.44 -11.02 6.87
CA GLY A 75 8.43 -10.16 7.53
C GLY A 75 7.99 -9.70 8.92
N PHE A 76 6.71 -9.34 9.09
CA PHE A 76 6.15 -8.95 10.38
C PHE A 76 6.07 -10.11 11.38
N VAL A 77 5.43 -11.22 10.99
CA VAL A 77 5.24 -12.39 11.87
C VAL A 77 6.59 -12.99 12.29
N GLU A 78 7.54 -13.08 11.37
CA GLU A 78 8.87 -13.61 11.67
C GLU A 78 9.70 -12.65 12.54
N SER A 79 9.57 -11.34 12.35
CA SER A 79 10.20 -10.34 13.24
C SER A 79 9.67 -10.46 14.66
N LEU A 80 8.34 -10.53 14.83
CA LEU A 80 7.73 -10.71 16.14
C LEU A 80 8.15 -12.03 16.79
N ARG A 81 8.17 -13.11 16.01
CA ARG A 81 8.59 -14.43 16.50
C ARG A 81 10.01 -14.40 17.06
N ARG A 82 10.95 -13.78 16.34
CA ARG A 82 12.35 -13.65 16.78
C ARG A 82 12.48 -12.77 18.01
N VAL A 83 11.84 -11.60 18.02
CA VAL A 83 11.86 -10.69 19.18
C VAL A 83 11.28 -11.34 20.45
N LEU A 84 10.18 -12.08 20.33
CA LEU A 84 9.45 -12.61 21.49
C LEU A 84 9.95 -13.97 21.97
N TYR A 85 10.44 -14.82 21.07
CA TYR A 85 10.75 -16.22 21.38
C TYR A 85 12.21 -16.61 21.11
N PHE A 86 12.92 -15.89 20.24
CA PHE A 86 14.29 -16.24 19.82
C PHE A 86 15.20 -15.00 19.78
N PRO A 87 15.46 -14.34 20.93
CA PRO A 87 16.20 -13.09 20.99
C PRO A 87 17.63 -13.19 20.43
N ASP A 88 18.20 -14.41 20.43
CA ASP A 88 19.54 -14.68 19.89
C ASP A 88 19.58 -14.77 18.35
N VAL A 89 18.41 -14.83 17.69
CA VAL A 89 18.31 -14.94 16.22
C VAL A 89 18.15 -13.56 15.61
N SER A 90 18.98 -13.26 14.61
CA SER A 90 18.97 -11.93 13.96
C SER A 90 17.61 -11.57 13.35
N VAL A 91 17.15 -10.34 13.56
CA VAL A 91 15.87 -9.83 12.99
C VAL A 91 16.10 -9.11 11.64
N ALA A 92 17.36 -8.95 11.21
CA ALA A 92 17.74 -8.13 10.06
C ALA A 92 17.05 -8.52 8.75
N GLY A 93 16.94 -9.82 8.45
CA GLY A 93 16.29 -10.31 7.23
C GLY A 93 14.80 -9.94 7.15
N PRO A 94 13.98 -10.39 8.12
CA PRO A 94 12.56 -10.03 8.20
C PRO A 94 12.32 -8.52 8.24
N LEU A 95 13.18 -7.76 8.93
CA LEU A 95 13.09 -6.31 8.98
C LEU A 95 13.42 -5.65 7.63
N ALA A 96 14.40 -6.17 6.89
CA ALA A 96 14.73 -5.69 5.55
C ALA A 96 13.56 -5.86 4.58
N ILE A 97 12.78 -6.95 4.70
CA ILE A 97 11.53 -7.13 3.94
C ILE A 97 10.56 -6.00 4.27
N LEU A 98 10.30 -5.73 5.55
CA LEU A 98 9.39 -4.65 5.97
C LEU A 98 9.84 -3.28 5.47
N LEU A 99 11.14 -2.98 5.54
CA LEU A 99 11.71 -1.73 5.03
C LEU A 99 11.63 -1.64 3.50
N GLY A 100 11.85 -2.74 2.77
CA GLY A 100 11.67 -2.78 1.32
C GLY A 100 10.23 -2.46 0.90
N TRP A 101 9.26 -3.03 1.61
CA TRP A 101 7.84 -2.70 1.37
C TRP A 101 7.48 -1.29 1.82
N LEU A 102 8.11 -0.74 2.86
CA LEU A 102 7.94 0.67 3.25
C LEU A 102 8.37 1.60 2.12
N VAL A 103 9.54 1.35 1.52
CA VAL A 103 10.00 2.09 0.35
C VAL A 103 9.00 1.97 -0.79
N LEU A 104 8.49 0.77 -1.06
CA LEU A 104 7.47 0.57 -2.08
C LEU A 104 6.17 1.35 -1.79
N GLY A 105 5.72 1.39 -0.54
CA GLY A 105 4.57 2.18 -0.12
C GLY A 105 4.77 3.68 -0.33
N VAL A 106 5.95 4.21 0.00
CA VAL A 106 6.30 5.61 -0.27
C VAL A 106 6.30 5.90 -1.78
N LEU A 107 6.82 4.98 -2.60
CA LEU A 107 6.76 5.11 -4.06
C LEU A 107 5.30 5.10 -4.56
N CYS A 108 4.42 4.27 -4.02
CA CYS A 108 3.00 4.27 -4.35
C CYS A 108 2.35 5.63 -4.06
N ILE A 109 2.66 6.26 -2.93
CA ILE A 109 2.18 7.62 -2.61
C ILE A 109 2.73 8.66 -3.60
N GLY A 110 4.01 8.58 -3.95
CA GLY A 110 4.61 9.46 -4.95
C GLY A 110 3.92 9.33 -6.32
N LEU A 111 3.61 8.11 -6.74
CA LEU A 111 2.84 7.83 -7.95
C LEU A 111 1.41 8.36 -7.87
N ALA A 112 0.74 8.16 -6.74
CA ALA A 112 -0.60 8.69 -6.48
C ALA A 112 -0.63 10.21 -6.65
N HIS A 113 0.35 10.91 -6.05
CA HIS A 113 0.49 12.35 -6.15
C HIS A 113 0.67 12.81 -7.60
N LEU A 114 1.49 12.09 -8.38
CA LEU A 114 1.70 12.41 -9.79
C LEU A 114 0.43 12.19 -10.64
N VAL A 115 -0.31 11.10 -10.39
CA VAL A 115 -1.57 10.81 -11.07
C VAL A 115 -2.62 11.88 -10.75
N GLU A 116 -2.75 12.26 -9.49
CA GLU A 116 -3.71 13.28 -9.04
C GLU A 116 -3.39 14.65 -9.64
N ARG A 117 -2.10 15.04 -9.67
CA ARG A 117 -1.65 16.27 -10.34
C ARG A 117 -1.99 16.28 -11.83
N ARG A 118 -1.84 15.16 -12.53
CA ARG A 118 -2.19 15.07 -13.95
C ARG A 118 -3.70 15.18 -14.17
N ARG A 119 -4.50 14.54 -13.33
CA ARG A 119 -5.98 14.60 -13.43
C ARG A 119 -6.52 15.99 -13.14
N THR A 120 -6.05 16.65 -12.09
CA THR A 120 -6.44 18.03 -11.76
C THR A 120 -6.06 19.01 -12.86
N THR A 121 -4.87 18.89 -13.43
CA THR A 121 -4.42 19.72 -14.56
C THR A 121 -5.28 19.48 -15.81
N ALA A 122 -5.63 18.23 -16.11
CA ALA A 122 -6.49 17.88 -17.24
C ALA A 122 -7.91 18.43 -17.06
N ALA A 123 -8.49 18.31 -15.86
CA ALA A 123 -9.81 18.86 -15.52
C ALA A 123 -9.83 20.38 -15.69
N ALA A 124 -8.83 21.10 -15.16
CA ALA A 124 -8.71 22.55 -15.30
C ALA A 124 -8.51 23.02 -16.75
N ARG A 125 -7.97 22.17 -17.63
CA ARG A 125 -7.86 22.46 -19.07
C ARG A 125 -9.20 22.29 -19.77
N LEU A 126 -9.97 21.24 -19.44
CA LEU A 126 -11.30 20.99 -19.98
C LEU A 126 -12.30 22.07 -19.57
N GLU A 127 -12.29 22.50 -18.30
CA GLU A 127 -13.14 23.58 -17.81
C GLU A 127 -12.85 24.90 -18.52
N ARG A 128 -11.58 25.26 -18.69
CA ARG A 128 -11.19 26.44 -19.48
C ARG A 128 -11.67 26.37 -20.92
N GLY A 129 -11.56 25.19 -21.56
CA GLY A 129 -12.09 24.99 -22.91
C GLY A 129 -13.62 25.17 -22.99
N ARG A 130 -14.36 24.64 -22.01
CA ARG A 130 -15.82 24.81 -21.94
C ARG A 130 -16.25 26.25 -21.69
N LEU A 131 -15.57 26.95 -20.78
CA LEU A 131 -15.82 28.37 -20.51
C LEU A 131 -15.56 29.22 -21.75
N SER A 132 -14.45 28.97 -22.45
CA SER A 132 -14.14 29.67 -23.71
C SER A 132 -15.20 29.43 -24.79
N ALA A 133 -15.66 28.19 -24.95
CA ALA A 133 -16.70 27.87 -25.94
C ALA A 133 -18.05 28.52 -25.61
N ARG A 134 -18.42 28.55 -24.32
CA ARG A 134 -19.64 29.22 -23.87
C ARG A 134 -19.59 30.73 -24.05
N VAL A 135 -18.44 31.35 -23.76
CA VAL A 135 -18.25 32.80 -23.98
C VAL A 135 -18.35 33.14 -25.47
N GLU A 136 -17.82 32.30 -26.35
CA GLU A 136 -17.96 32.47 -27.80
C GLU A 136 -19.43 32.40 -28.23
N GLU A 137 -20.18 31.42 -27.72
CA GLU A 137 -21.62 31.25 -28.00
C GLU A 137 -22.45 32.45 -27.53
N GLU A 138 -22.19 32.98 -26.32
CA GLU A 138 -22.86 34.19 -25.80
C GLU A 138 -22.53 35.44 -26.65
N LEU A 139 -21.29 35.56 -27.17
CA LEU A 139 -20.89 36.63 -28.09
C LEU A 139 -21.56 36.53 -29.46
N GLU A 140 -21.71 35.32 -30.01
CA GLU A 140 -22.43 35.10 -31.27
C GLU A 140 -23.93 35.44 -31.15
N GLU A 141 -24.55 35.13 -30.00
CA GLU A 141 -25.94 35.47 -29.72
C GLU A 141 -26.16 36.99 -29.64
N ASP A 142 -25.30 37.72 -28.92
CA ASP A 142 -25.38 39.18 -28.76
C ASP A 142 -25.17 39.94 -30.08
N VAL A 143 -24.40 39.38 -31.02
CA VAL A 143 -24.14 40.00 -32.34
C VAL A 143 -25.26 39.71 -33.35
N ALA A 144 -26.06 38.67 -33.12
CA ALA A 144 -27.15 38.27 -34.00
C ALA A 144 -28.48 39.05 -33.78
N VAL A 145 -28.54 39.93 -32.77
CA VAL A 145 -29.68 40.79 -32.41
C VAL A 145 -29.50 42.21 -32.97
#